data_AF-A0A2H6B3V0-F1
#
_entry.id   AF-A0A2H6B3V0-F1
#
_cell.length_a   1.000
_cell.length_b   1.000
_cell.length_c   1.000
_cell.angle_alpha   90.00
_cell.angle_beta   90.00
_cell.angle_gamma   90.00
#
_symmetry.space_group_name_H-M   'P 1'
#
loop_
_entity.id
_entity.type
_entity.pdbx_description
1 polymer ?
#
loop_
_entity_poly.entity_id
_entity_poly.type
_entity_poly.pdbx_seq_one_letter_code
_entity_poly.pdbx_strand_id
1 'polypeptide(L)'
;MGRAVRVLRMATPRPAFRERLEMPTINQLVRRGREKPESRSKVPALQGCPQKRGVCTRVYTTTPKKPNSALRKVARVRLTNGYEVTSYIPGEGHNLQEHSVVLIRGGRVKDLPGVRYHIIRGTLDTQGVSGRRQGRSKYGVKRPK
;
A
#
# COMPACT_ATOMS: atom_id res chain seq x y z
N MET A 1 -40.55 -49.64 58.93
CA MET A 1 -40.31 -49.86 57.48
C MET A 1 -41.05 -48.76 56.73
N GLY A 2 -40.49 -47.86 55.94
CA GLY A 2 -39.11 -47.55 55.55
C GLY A 2 -39.10 -46.09 55.06
N ARG A 3 -38.07 -45.32 55.44
CA ARG A 3 -37.93 -43.90 55.09
C ARG A 3 -37.73 -43.74 53.58
N ALA A 4 -38.49 -42.83 52.98
CA ALA A 4 -38.32 -42.41 51.59
C ALA A 4 -36.95 -41.75 51.40
N VAL A 5 -36.03 -42.45 50.74
CA VAL A 5 -34.74 -41.90 50.30
C VAL A 5 -34.98 -41.15 49.00
N ARG A 6 -35.05 -39.82 49.09
CA ARG A 6 -35.15 -38.91 47.94
C ARG A 6 -33.80 -38.94 47.21
N VAL A 7 -33.72 -39.73 46.14
CA VAL A 7 -32.54 -39.78 45.27
C VAL A 7 -32.39 -38.42 44.58
N LEU A 8 -31.37 -37.65 44.96
CA LEU A 8 -30.94 -36.48 44.20
C LEU A 8 -30.52 -36.93 42.80
N ARG A 9 -31.33 -36.60 41.79
CA ARG A 9 -30.90 -36.67 40.39
C ARG A 9 -29.81 -35.62 40.19
N MET A 10 -28.56 -36.07 40.11
CA MET A 10 -27.42 -35.27 39.71
C MET A 10 -27.71 -34.62 38.35
N ALA A 11 -27.69 -33.29 38.30
CA ALA A 11 -27.72 -32.55 37.05
C ALA A 11 -26.48 -32.94 36.23
N THR A 12 -26.69 -33.55 35.07
CA THR A 12 -25.62 -33.80 34.10
C THR A 12 -24.97 -32.48 33.72
N PRO A 13 -23.64 -32.35 33.71
CA PRO A 13 -22.99 -31.14 33.25
C PRO A 13 -23.35 -30.93 31.78
N ARG A 14 -23.97 -29.79 31.46
CA ARG A 14 -24.16 -29.33 30.07
C ARG A 14 -22.80 -29.41 29.38
N PRO A 15 -22.68 -30.02 28.19
CA PRO A 15 -21.40 -30.04 27.50
C PRO A 15 -21.00 -28.60 27.22
N ALA A 16 -19.89 -28.18 27.84
CA ALA A 16 -19.26 -26.92 27.56
C ALA A 16 -19.10 -26.81 26.05
N PHE A 17 -19.61 -25.73 25.47
CA PHE A 17 -19.46 -25.34 24.08
C PHE A 17 -17.97 -25.07 23.83
N ARG A 18 -17.21 -26.16 23.66
CA ARG A 18 -15.78 -26.15 23.46
C ARG A 18 -15.58 -25.86 21.98
N GLU A 19 -15.26 -24.62 21.65
CA GLU A 19 -14.72 -24.25 20.34
C GLU A 19 -13.53 -25.16 20.03
N ARG A 20 -13.78 -26.24 19.30
CA ARG A 20 -12.72 -27.01 18.66
C ARG A 20 -12.21 -26.14 17.52
N LEU A 21 -11.08 -25.48 17.73
CA LEU A 21 -10.18 -25.18 16.61
C LEU A 21 -9.75 -26.54 16.04
N GLU A 22 -10.53 -27.06 15.10
CA GLU A 22 -10.27 -28.34 14.45
C GLU A 22 -8.96 -28.24 13.66
N MET A 23 -7.89 -28.80 14.22
CA MET A 23 -6.68 -29.08 13.47
C MET A 23 -7.04 -30.09 12.38
N PRO A 24 -6.81 -29.77 11.09
CA PRO A 24 -7.18 -30.67 10.01
C PRO A 24 -6.42 -31.98 10.15
N THR A 25 -7.14 -33.09 10.03
CA THR A 25 -6.54 -34.43 10.10
C THR A 25 -5.65 -34.67 8.89
N ILE A 26 -4.66 -35.56 9.02
CA ILE A 26 -3.74 -35.90 7.92
C ILE A 26 -4.53 -36.37 6.68
N ASN A 27 -5.59 -37.16 6.88
CA ASN A 27 -6.46 -37.62 5.79
C ASN A 27 -7.22 -36.48 5.10
N GLN A 28 -7.55 -35.39 5.80
CA GLN A 28 -8.13 -34.19 5.18
C GLN A 28 -7.08 -33.45 4.35
N LEU A 29 -5.84 -33.33 4.82
CA LEU A 29 -4.73 -32.72 4.07
C LEU A 29 -4.32 -33.53 2.84
N VAL A 30 -4.43 -34.86 2.91
CA VAL A 30 -4.19 -35.76 1.77
C VAL A 30 -5.28 -35.61 0.71
N ARG A 31 -6.54 -35.44 1.12
CA ARG A 31 -7.68 -35.23 0.20
C ARG A 31 -7.75 -33.81 -0.36
N ARG A 32 -7.38 -32.81 0.44
CA ARG A 32 -7.40 -31.38 0.12
C ARG A 32 -6.12 -30.76 0.67
N GLY A 33 -5.15 -30.58 -0.22
CA GLY A 33 -3.88 -29.90 0.13
C GLY A 33 -4.12 -28.49 0.64
N ARG A 34 -3.15 -27.93 1.37
CA ARG A 34 -3.21 -26.54 1.82
C ARG A 34 -3.03 -25.60 0.62
N GLU A 35 -3.97 -24.69 0.45
CA GLU A 35 -3.85 -23.61 -0.54
C GLU A 35 -3.02 -22.46 0.04
N LYS A 36 -2.10 -21.94 -0.77
CA LYS A 36 -1.34 -20.74 -0.41
C LYS A 36 -2.23 -19.51 -0.69
N PRO A 37 -2.35 -18.56 0.26
CA PRO A 37 -3.10 -17.34 -0.01
C PRO A 37 -2.41 -16.54 -1.12
N GLU A 38 -3.18 -16.12 -2.12
CA GLU A 38 -2.68 -15.27 -3.19
C GLU A 38 -2.38 -13.86 -2.66
N SER A 39 -1.21 -13.32 -3.00
CA SER A 39 -0.84 -11.95 -2.66
C SER A 39 -0.89 -11.05 -3.90
N ARG A 40 -1.51 -9.87 -3.76
CA ARG A 40 -1.58 -8.89 -4.84
C ARG A 40 -0.53 -7.80 -4.65
N SER A 41 0.17 -7.44 -5.73
CA SER A 41 1.11 -6.32 -5.71
C SER A 41 0.37 -5.00 -5.45
N LYS A 42 0.93 -4.19 -4.54
CA LYS A 42 0.42 -2.84 -4.26
C LYS A 42 0.70 -1.86 -5.42
N VAL A 43 1.63 -2.21 -6.31
CA VAL A 43 2.15 -1.37 -7.41
C VAL A 43 2.06 -2.09 -8.76
N PRO A 44 0.85 -2.41 -9.25
CA PRO A 44 0.67 -3.25 -10.45
C PRO A 44 1.24 -2.63 -11.72
N ALA A 45 1.24 -1.29 -11.85
CA ALA A 45 1.67 -0.61 -13.07
C ALA A 45 3.19 -0.68 -13.32
N LEU A 46 3.98 -1.06 -12.31
CA LEU A 46 5.42 -1.26 -12.47
C LEU A 46 5.76 -2.63 -13.07
N GLN A 47 4.84 -3.61 -13.09
CA GLN A 47 5.06 -4.94 -13.68
C GLN A 47 6.41 -5.59 -13.29
N GLY A 48 6.78 -5.53 -12.01
CA GLY A 48 8.04 -6.10 -11.49
C GLY A 48 9.29 -5.22 -11.67
N CYS A 49 9.23 -4.13 -12.44
CA CYS A 49 10.33 -3.18 -12.55
C CYS A 49 10.45 -2.30 -11.29
N PRO A 50 11.65 -1.93 -10.84
CA PRO A 50 11.81 -1.02 -9.69
C PRO A 50 11.35 0.41 -10.01
N GLN A 51 11.60 0.85 -11.24
CA GLN A 51 11.30 2.19 -11.74
C GLN A 51 10.82 2.11 -13.19
N LYS A 52 9.94 3.02 -13.60
CA LYS A 52 9.52 3.15 -14.99
C LYS A 52 9.50 4.61 -15.43
N ARG A 53 9.88 4.83 -16.68
CA ARG A 53 9.79 6.14 -17.34
C ARG A 53 8.34 6.39 -17.76
N GLY A 54 7.94 7.65 -17.73
CA GLY A 54 6.65 8.09 -18.25
C GLY A 54 6.64 9.57 -18.59
N VAL A 55 5.57 10.00 -19.24
CA VAL A 55 5.33 11.39 -19.66
C VAL A 55 4.16 11.95 -18.86
N CYS A 56 4.32 13.15 -18.29
CA CYS A 56 3.26 13.85 -17.58
C CYS A 56 2.16 14.26 -18.55
N THR A 57 0.93 13.81 -18.32
CA THR A 57 -0.25 14.24 -19.07
C THR A 57 -0.83 15.52 -18.48
N ARG A 58 -0.92 15.59 -17.14
CA ARG A 58 -1.44 16.75 -16.42
C ARG A 58 -0.80 16.87 -15.05
N VAL A 59 -0.43 18.08 -14.67
CA VAL A 59 0.08 18.42 -13.34
C VAL A 59 -0.97 19.23 -12.60
N TYR A 60 -1.33 18.82 -11.39
CA TYR A 60 -2.39 19.46 -10.61
C TYR A 60 -2.24 19.21 -9.12
N THR A 61 -3.04 19.91 -8.31
CA THR A 61 -3.06 19.74 -6.86
C THR A 61 -4.32 19.02 -6.41
N THR A 62 -4.18 18.13 -5.43
CA THR A 62 -5.29 17.38 -4.82
C THR A 62 -5.33 17.59 -3.32
N THR A 63 -6.54 17.66 -2.76
CA THR A 63 -6.77 17.67 -1.32
C THR A 63 -6.70 16.25 -0.74
N PRO A 64 -6.12 16.06 0.47
CA PRO A 64 -6.04 14.77 1.14
C PRO A 64 -7.38 14.29 1.71
N LYS A 65 -7.44 13.02 2.11
CA LYS A 65 -8.54 12.49 2.92
C LYS A 65 -8.49 13.11 4.34
N LYS A 66 -9.68 13.39 4.92
CA LYS A 66 -9.85 13.71 6.35
C LYS A 66 -9.12 12.63 7.19
N PRO A 67 -8.31 12.96 8.22
CA PRO A 67 -8.27 14.17 9.06
C PRO A 67 -7.33 15.29 8.59
N ASN A 68 -6.54 15.05 7.55
CA ASN A 68 -5.49 15.98 7.14
C ASN A 68 -6.04 17.07 6.21
N SER A 69 -5.38 18.23 6.19
CA SER A 69 -5.65 19.33 5.25
C SER A 69 -4.34 19.85 4.68
N ALA A 70 -4.22 19.89 3.36
CA ALA A 70 -3.07 20.43 2.62
C ALA A 70 -3.37 20.45 1.11
N LEU A 71 -2.57 21.19 0.34
CA LEU A 71 -2.51 21.03 -1.12
C LEU A 71 -1.36 20.09 -1.49
N ARG A 72 -1.70 18.88 -1.94
CA ARG A 72 -0.71 17.89 -2.37
C ARG A 72 -0.49 17.99 -3.87
N LYS A 73 0.77 18.15 -4.28
CA LYS A 73 1.17 18.24 -5.70
C LYS A 73 1.23 16.84 -6.32
N VAL A 74 0.48 16.62 -7.38
CA VAL A 74 0.41 15.33 -8.09
C VAL A 74 0.51 15.52 -9.59
N ALA A 75 0.92 14.47 -10.29
CA ALA A 75 0.92 14.43 -11.75
C ALA A 75 0.26 13.13 -12.24
N ARG A 76 -0.62 13.25 -13.24
CA ARG A 76 -1.01 12.11 -14.08
C ARG A 76 0.10 11.84 -15.06
N VAL A 77 0.58 10.61 -15.10
CA VAL A 77 1.71 10.18 -15.91
C VAL A 77 1.32 8.95 -16.71
N ARG A 78 1.56 9.02 -18.02
CA ARG A 78 1.45 7.88 -18.93
C ARG A 78 2.80 7.18 -18.99
N LEU A 79 2.84 5.95 -18.48
CA LEU A 79 4.04 5.13 -18.47
C LEU A 79 4.33 4.53 -19.85
N THR A 80 5.57 4.11 -20.07
CA THR A 80 5.99 3.43 -21.32
C THR A 80 5.23 2.13 -21.60
N ASN A 81 4.65 1.49 -20.58
CA ASN A 81 3.82 0.29 -20.73
C ASN A 81 2.33 0.58 -20.98
N GLY A 82 1.97 1.83 -21.29
CA GLY A 82 0.61 2.23 -21.65
C GLY A 82 -0.32 2.53 -20.46
N TYR A 83 0.09 2.20 -19.22
CA TYR A 83 -0.71 2.53 -18.05
C TYR A 83 -0.64 4.01 -17.72
N GLU A 84 -1.80 4.59 -17.41
CA GLU A 84 -1.90 5.93 -16.83
C GLU A 84 -2.02 5.83 -15.32
N VAL A 85 -1.12 6.51 -14.62
CA VAL A 85 -1.05 6.47 -13.16
C VAL A 85 -0.93 7.87 -12.58
N THR A 86 -1.55 8.07 -11.41
CA THR A 86 -1.35 9.28 -10.62
C THR A 86 -0.15 9.09 -9.70
N SER A 87 0.80 10.00 -9.81
CA SER A 87 2.07 9.98 -9.08
C SER A 87 2.22 11.23 -8.21
N TYR A 88 2.76 11.05 -7.01
CA TYR A 88 3.03 12.14 -6.09
C TYR A 88 4.38 12.79 -6.39
N ILE A 89 4.41 14.13 -6.33
CA ILE A 89 5.63 14.90 -6.48
C ILE A 89 6.17 15.23 -5.08
N PRO A 90 7.30 14.61 -4.66
CA PRO A 90 7.82 14.82 -3.31
C PRO A 90 8.62 16.13 -3.20
N GLY A 91 8.53 16.76 -2.05
CA GLY A 91 9.31 17.96 -1.69
C GLY A 91 8.57 19.28 -1.89
N GLU A 92 9.34 20.35 -1.77
CA GLU A 92 8.90 21.73 -1.97
C GLU A 92 9.20 22.17 -3.40
N GLY A 93 8.22 22.84 -4.02
CA GLY A 93 8.32 23.24 -5.42
C GLY A 93 8.42 22.09 -6.44
N HIS A 94 8.12 22.41 -7.69
CA HIS A 94 8.34 21.52 -8.84
C HIS A 94 8.38 22.34 -10.12
N ASN A 95 9.11 21.81 -11.11
CA ASN A 95 9.26 22.41 -12.44
C ASN A 95 8.49 21.61 -13.53
N LEU A 96 7.59 20.70 -13.12
CA LEU A 96 6.94 19.81 -14.08
C LEU A 96 5.79 20.52 -14.78
N GLN A 97 5.75 20.34 -16.08
CA GLN A 97 4.71 20.85 -16.96
C GLN A 97 4.05 19.65 -17.67
N GLU A 98 3.10 19.94 -18.55
CA GLU A 98 2.59 18.94 -19.48
C GLU A 98 3.75 18.46 -20.38
N HIS A 99 3.73 17.18 -20.76
CA HIS A 99 4.74 16.51 -21.58
C HIS A 99 6.15 16.36 -20.96
N SER A 100 6.38 16.81 -19.74
CA SER A 100 7.66 16.53 -19.06
C SER A 100 7.86 15.03 -18.86
N VAL A 101 9.08 14.56 -19.12
CA VAL A 101 9.48 13.16 -18.96
C VAL A 101 9.97 12.94 -17.53
N VAL A 102 9.37 11.97 -16.85
CA VAL A 102 9.64 11.69 -15.44
C VAL A 102 9.93 10.21 -15.21
N LEU A 103 10.66 9.95 -14.12
CA LEU A 103 10.93 8.60 -13.65
C LEU A 103 10.12 8.34 -12.38
N ILE A 104 9.35 7.25 -12.40
CA ILE A 104 8.44 6.87 -11.32
C ILE A 104 8.99 5.67 -10.56
N ARG A 105 8.82 5.70 -9.24
CA ARG A 105 9.02 4.56 -8.33
C ARG A 105 7.74 4.20 -7.59
N GLY A 106 7.73 3.00 -7.02
CA GLY A 106 6.67 2.55 -6.13
C GLY A 106 6.63 3.34 -4.82
N GLY A 107 5.42 3.59 -4.30
CA GLY A 107 5.21 4.06 -2.95
C GLY A 107 3.88 4.80 -2.83
N ARG A 108 3.07 4.36 -1.87
CA ARG A 108 1.73 4.91 -1.66
C ARG A 108 1.79 6.11 -0.72
N VAL A 109 1.13 7.19 -1.12
CA VAL A 109 0.82 8.28 -0.21
C VAL A 109 -0.38 7.88 0.63
N LYS A 110 -0.21 7.84 1.96
CA LYS A 110 -1.27 7.41 2.88
C LYS A 110 -2.50 8.34 2.81
N ASP A 111 -2.24 9.63 2.66
CA ASP A 111 -3.27 10.68 2.71
C ASP A 111 -4.16 10.73 1.46
N LEU A 112 -3.63 10.34 0.30
CA LEU A 112 -4.32 10.48 -0.99
C LEU A 112 -4.80 9.10 -1.46
N PRO A 113 -6.13 8.90 -1.64
CA PRO A 113 -6.63 7.69 -2.29
C PRO A 113 -6.18 7.68 -3.76
N GLY A 114 -5.85 6.49 -4.29
CA GLY A 114 -5.46 6.33 -5.69
C GLY A 114 -3.99 6.67 -6.02
N VAL A 115 -3.28 7.42 -5.17
CA VAL A 115 -1.88 7.79 -5.43
C VAL A 115 -0.92 6.73 -4.86
N ARG A 116 -0.48 5.83 -5.74
CA ARG A 116 0.33 4.64 -5.39
C ARG A 116 1.80 4.74 -5.78
N TYR A 117 2.18 5.83 -6.44
CA TYR A 117 3.51 6.01 -7.00
C TYR A 117 4.10 7.38 -6.64
N HIS A 118 5.42 7.45 -6.66
CA HIS A 118 6.17 8.68 -6.45
C HIS A 118 7.06 8.98 -7.65
N ILE A 119 7.17 10.25 -8.00
CA ILE A 119 8.20 10.74 -8.92
C ILE A 119 9.54 10.81 -8.18
N ILE A 120 10.60 10.35 -8.82
CA ILE A 120 11.99 10.52 -8.37
C ILE A 120 12.42 11.94 -8.73
N ARG A 121 13.15 12.62 -7.84
CA ARG A 121 13.66 13.98 -8.06
C ARG A 121 15.13 13.95 -8.48
N GLY A 122 15.52 14.89 -9.33
CA GLY A 122 16.90 14.98 -9.84
C GLY A 122 17.20 14.00 -10.97
N THR A 123 16.17 13.50 -11.64
CA THR A 123 16.27 12.56 -12.76
C THR A 123 15.41 13.01 -13.94
N LEU A 124 15.93 12.93 -15.17
CA LEU A 124 15.25 13.44 -16.38
C LEU A 124 14.85 14.92 -16.18
N ASP A 125 13.62 15.30 -16.52
CA ASP A 125 13.16 16.71 -16.45
C ASP A 125 12.83 17.16 -15.01
N THR A 126 12.87 16.24 -14.04
CA THR A 126 12.60 16.56 -12.63
C THR A 126 13.84 17.19 -11.99
N GLN A 127 13.77 18.49 -11.71
CA GLN A 127 14.83 19.16 -10.95
C GLN A 127 14.82 18.75 -9.47
N GLY A 128 15.96 18.86 -8.80
CA GLY A 128 16.05 18.68 -7.34
C GLY A 128 15.22 19.70 -6.56
N VAL A 129 15.13 19.54 -5.24
CA VAL A 129 14.54 20.58 -4.36
C VAL A 129 15.62 21.60 -4.01
N SER A 130 15.36 22.90 -4.21
CA SER A 130 16.32 23.95 -3.88
C SER A 130 16.53 24.06 -2.36
N GLY A 131 17.74 24.44 -1.93
CA GLY A 131 18.04 24.73 -0.52
C GLY A 131 18.01 23.55 0.46
N ARG A 132 17.75 22.31 0.01
CA ARG A 132 17.63 21.15 0.92
C ARG A 132 18.99 20.69 1.46
N ARG A 133 19.23 20.91 2.75
CA ARG A 133 20.46 20.45 3.44
C ARG A 133 20.37 19.02 3.99
N GLN A 134 19.19 18.58 4.44
CA GLN A 134 18.96 17.24 5.02
C GLN A 134 18.16 16.32 4.09
N GLY A 135 18.49 15.02 4.09
CA GLY A 135 17.81 14.01 3.26
C GLY A 135 17.97 14.25 1.75
N ARG A 136 19.06 14.93 1.36
CA ARG A 136 19.36 15.41 -0.01
C ARG A 136 19.32 14.34 -1.09
N SER A 137 19.75 13.11 -0.78
CA SER A 137 19.73 11.98 -1.72
C SER A 137 18.31 11.62 -2.18
N LYS A 138 17.30 11.79 -1.32
CA LYS A 138 15.90 11.50 -1.65
C LYS A 138 15.27 12.53 -2.59
N TYR A 139 15.79 13.75 -2.58
CA TYR A 139 15.25 14.89 -3.32
C TYR A 139 16.17 15.37 -4.46
N GLY A 140 17.19 14.59 -4.81
CA GLY A 140 18.05 14.85 -5.97
C GLY A 140 18.98 16.06 -5.82
N VAL A 141 19.47 16.34 -4.61
CA VAL A 141 20.29 17.54 -4.33
C VAL A 141 21.76 17.17 -4.06
N LYS A 142 22.67 17.85 -4.76
CA LYS A 142 24.13 17.68 -4.59
C LYS A 142 24.61 18.29 -3.27
N ARG A 143 25.82 17.91 -2.81
CA ARG A 143 26.41 18.51 -1.60
C ARG A 143 26.71 19.99 -1.91
N PRO A 144 26.26 20.95 -1.10
CA PRO A 144 26.77 22.32 -1.22
C PRO A 144 28.29 22.28 -0.98
N LYS A 145 29.01 23.09 -1.76
CA LYS A 145 30.46 23.31 -1.54
C LYS A 145 30.67 24.10 -0.27
#